data_AF-A0AAD8R0G3-F1
#
_entry.id   AF-A0AAD8R0G3-F1
#
_cell.length_a   1.000
_cell.length_b   1.000
_cell.length_c   1.000
_cell.angle_alpha   90.00
_cell.angle_beta   90.00
_cell.angle_gamma   90.00
#
_symmetry.space_group_name_H-M   'P 1'
#
loop_
_entity.id
_entity.type
_entity.pdbx_description
1 polymer ?
#
loop_
_entity_poly.entity_id
_entity_poly.type
_entity_poly.pdbx_seq_one_letter_code
_entity_poly.pdbx_strand_id
1 'polypeptide(L)'
;MEPHVRATLTDLCNVFDVITRKSITVKKLGRLQEEIVTILCEMKMYFPPAFFDIMVHLLVHIVDDIEDIGPAFLHNMMALERMNGFIKGYVRNRAHPDGSIVQGFLTEECISFCKNYLNEDGPHPVGMPANKHLGRFEGVGHNAGRRELDADQDDRRTDFNRAHLVALQHMNEVEPWVDQHINMIKSRADKPMTEEEVFRAHNSSFASWFKDQIDANPPPMASGVDKMILALSCGPAPNLMTYQKYDINGYTFSTEERDNRSDYQNSGVTMESYTGEEKKRYYGRIEEIWELDYVGEKLPMFRVRWATDVTKEDAYVTTMRLPPKSKTKNPTAQNEPWVLAKHVEQCFFITDPSRPSRVVLAMSSSADPNEDVDGSSQRKLDEHYRLMVSDQLEELPGSDDESSEEEDAEMDNDGEDERAAADETTDSGVAGTGLPTEPKHVAKVRPPTGSNPSDVVDVNETKLRTKKKQHLQAQLLARLHARYEFPVEYRNEDPKDNIVNRRALSKFSKNLSGYKTMLRGMLGDNETWEEIQRHFPRMTLEQYNKFLENEELEYTKRQST
;
A
#
# COMPACT_ATOMS: atom_id res chain seq x y z
N MET A 1 6.40 -24.04 5.82
CA MET A 1 5.17 -23.54 6.44
C MET A 1 4.07 -24.57 6.23
N GLU A 2 3.38 -24.97 7.29
CA GLU A 2 2.27 -25.92 7.22
C GLU A 2 1.08 -25.33 6.42
N PRO A 3 0.29 -26.16 5.71
CA PRO A 3 -0.75 -25.66 4.80
C PRO A 3 -1.78 -24.75 5.49
N HIS A 4 -2.20 -25.10 6.72
CA HIS A 4 -3.19 -24.33 7.45
C HIS A 4 -2.69 -22.94 7.85
N VAL A 5 -1.43 -22.81 8.33
CA VAL A 5 -0.83 -21.51 8.67
C VAL A 5 -0.79 -20.60 7.45
N ARG A 6 -0.47 -21.17 6.28
CA ARG A 6 -0.42 -20.43 5.02
C ARG A 6 -1.81 -19.95 4.59
N ALA A 7 -2.82 -20.81 4.70
CA ALA A 7 -4.20 -20.45 4.36
C ALA A 7 -4.66 -19.25 5.21
N THR A 8 -4.52 -19.33 6.53
CA THR A 8 -4.89 -18.25 7.45
C THR A 8 -4.17 -16.93 7.17
N LEU A 9 -2.87 -16.96 6.85
CA LEU A 9 -2.13 -15.75 6.46
C LEU A 9 -2.58 -15.19 5.11
N THR A 10 -2.94 -16.07 4.17
CA THR A 10 -3.45 -15.67 2.85
C THR A 10 -4.83 -15.02 3.00
N ASP A 11 -5.69 -15.60 3.82
CA ASP A 11 -7.02 -15.05 4.12
C ASP A 11 -6.90 -13.69 4.81
N LEU A 12 -5.94 -13.53 5.72
CA LEU A 12 -5.64 -12.23 6.32
C LEU A 12 -5.25 -11.18 5.25
N CYS A 13 -4.35 -11.54 4.34
CA CYS A 13 -3.95 -10.65 3.24
C CYS A 13 -5.14 -10.28 2.34
N ASN A 14 -6.05 -11.23 2.06
CA ASN A 14 -7.25 -10.99 1.28
C ASN A 14 -8.20 -10.00 2.00
N VAL A 15 -8.34 -10.09 3.32
CA VAL A 15 -9.09 -9.10 4.11
C VAL A 15 -8.49 -7.71 3.93
N PHE A 16 -7.17 -7.57 4.06
CA PHE A 16 -6.48 -6.30 3.86
C PHE A 16 -6.62 -5.75 2.43
N ASP A 17 -6.58 -6.61 1.41
CA ASP A 17 -6.84 -6.20 0.03
C ASP A 17 -8.26 -5.67 -0.14
N VAL A 18 -9.27 -6.29 0.47
CA VAL A 18 -10.66 -5.83 0.39
C VAL A 18 -10.85 -4.48 1.07
N ILE A 19 -10.33 -4.29 2.31
CA ILE A 19 -10.54 -3.04 3.05
C ILE A 19 -9.80 -1.84 2.45
N THR A 20 -8.70 -2.08 1.71
CA THR A 20 -7.91 -1.00 1.10
C THR A 20 -8.49 -0.52 -0.23
N ARG A 21 -9.54 -1.16 -0.75
CA ARG A 21 -10.24 -0.72 -1.97
C ARG A 21 -11.00 0.59 -1.73
N LYS A 22 -11.12 1.38 -2.81
CA LYS A 22 -11.86 2.66 -2.80
C LYS A 22 -13.35 2.53 -2.47
N SER A 23 -13.94 1.39 -2.77
CA SER A 23 -15.37 1.14 -2.60
C SER A 23 -15.59 -0.29 -2.10
N ILE A 24 -16.38 -0.43 -1.04
CA ILE A 24 -16.72 -1.70 -0.42
C ILE A 24 -18.23 -1.80 -0.32
N THR A 25 -18.80 -2.94 -0.71
CA THR A 25 -20.24 -3.16 -0.59
C THR A 25 -20.60 -3.55 0.85
N VAL A 26 -21.62 -2.93 1.43
CA VAL A 26 -22.08 -3.19 2.81
C VAL A 26 -22.36 -4.68 3.06
N LYS A 27 -22.95 -5.38 2.08
CA LYS A 27 -23.20 -6.85 2.18
C LYS A 27 -21.93 -7.68 2.37
N LYS A 28 -20.76 -7.17 1.95
CA LYS A 28 -19.48 -7.85 2.12
C LYS A 28 -18.88 -7.59 3.51
N LEU A 29 -19.22 -6.49 4.18
CA LEU A 29 -18.65 -6.12 5.48
C LEU A 29 -19.00 -7.14 6.57
N GLY A 30 -20.27 -7.54 6.69
CA GLY A 30 -20.67 -8.55 7.67
C GLY A 30 -19.92 -9.88 7.50
N ARG A 31 -19.73 -10.33 6.25
CA ARG A 31 -18.93 -11.52 5.95
C ARG A 31 -17.45 -11.31 6.31
N LEU A 32 -16.90 -10.14 6.02
CA LEU A 32 -15.51 -9.79 6.33
C LEU A 32 -15.27 -9.79 7.85
N GLN A 33 -16.26 -9.37 8.64
CA GLN A 33 -16.19 -9.38 10.09
C GLN A 33 -16.14 -10.81 10.66
N GLU A 34 -16.94 -11.72 10.11
CA GLU A 34 -16.89 -13.14 10.48
C GLU A 34 -15.55 -13.79 10.08
N GLU A 35 -15.05 -13.45 8.89
CA GLU A 35 -13.76 -13.93 8.38
C GLU A 35 -12.60 -13.45 9.28
N ILE A 36 -12.51 -12.16 9.63
CA ILE A 36 -11.39 -11.65 10.44
C ILE A 36 -11.37 -12.23 11.86
N VAL A 37 -12.53 -12.44 12.47
CA VAL A 37 -12.64 -13.09 13.79
C VAL A 37 -12.11 -14.52 13.72
N THR A 38 -12.47 -15.26 12.66
CA THR A 38 -12.03 -16.64 12.44
C THR A 38 -10.51 -16.69 12.22
N ILE A 39 -9.99 -15.84 11.34
CA ILE A 39 -8.55 -15.71 11.05
C ILE A 39 -7.76 -15.41 12.32
N LEU A 40 -8.22 -14.49 13.17
CA LEU A 40 -7.53 -14.17 14.42
C LEU A 40 -7.55 -15.32 15.43
N CYS A 41 -8.63 -16.11 15.46
CA CYS A 41 -8.69 -17.31 16.29
C CYS A 41 -7.69 -18.37 15.81
N GLU A 42 -7.64 -18.61 14.50
CA GLU A 42 -6.68 -19.52 13.89
C GLU A 42 -5.24 -19.05 14.12
N MET A 43 -4.96 -17.76 13.93
CA MET A 43 -3.65 -17.18 14.23
C MET A 43 -3.26 -17.42 15.70
N LYS A 44 -4.18 -17.22 16.66
CA LYS A 44 -3.92 -17.47 18.09
C LYS A 44 -3.61 -18.93 18.39
N MET A 45 -4.12 -19.87 17.59
CA MET A 45 -3.79 -21.29 17.73
C MET A 45 -2.39 -21.61 17.19
N TYR A 46 -1.94 -20.91 16.14
CA TYR A 46 -0.69 -21.23 15.44
C TYR A 46 0.53 -20.45 15.92
N PHE A 47 0.35 -19.20 16.37
CA PHE A 47 1.45 -18.31 16.75
C PHE A 47 1.59 -18.17 18.28
N PRO A 48 2.81 -17.90 18.80
CA PRO A 48 3.02 -17.68 20.23
C PRO A 48 2.20 -16.50 20.77
N PRO A 49 1.73 -16.52 22.03
CA PRO A 49 1.00 -15.42 22.64
C PRO A 49 1.72 -14.06 22.57
N ALA A 50 3.06 -14.07 22.58
CA ALA A 50 3.88 -12.86 22.47
C ALA A 50 3.73 -12.12 21.12
N PHE A 51 3.21 -12.77 20.09
CA PHE A 51 2.90 -12.15 18.80
C PHE A 51 1.62 -11.30 18.86
N PHE A 52 0.69 -11.60 19.77
CA PHE A 52 -0.60 -10.92 19.87
C PHE A 52 -0.52 -9.74 20.83
N ASP A 53 -0.05 -8.61 20.30
CA ASP A 53 -0.19 -7.32 20.96
C ASP A 53 -1.57 -6.70 20.69
N ILE A 54 -1.74 -5.47 21.18
CA ILE A 54 -2.98 -4.71 20.98
C ILE A 54 -3.24 -4.42 19.50
N MET A 55 -2.20 -4.25 18.67
CA MET A 55 -2.33 -3.92 17.25
C MET A 55 -2.95 -5.07 16.46
N VAL A 56 -2.54 -6.31 16.75
CA VAL A 56 -3.14 -7.50 16.09
C VAL A 56 -4.61 -7.66 16.48
N HIS A 57 -5.00 -7.28 17.70
CA HIS A 57 -6.40 -7.33 18.13
C HIS A 57 -7.28 -6.26 17.50
N LEU A 58 -6.73 -5.09 17.16
CA LEU A 58 -7.48 -4.02 16.50
C LEU A 58 -8.06 -4.43 15.15
N LEU A 59 -7.56 -5.50 14.53
CA LEU A 59 -8.09 -6.04 13.28
C LEU A 59 -9.58 -6.44 13.37
N VAL A 60 -10.07 -6.82 14.55
CA VAL A 60 -11.52 -7.10 14.77
C VAL A 60 -12.37 -5.85 14.62
N HIS A 61 -11.81 -4.67 14.90
CA HIS A 61 -12.55 -3.41 14.91
C HIS A 61 -12.52 -2.71 13.55
N ILE A 62 -11.66 -3.13 12.62
CA ILE A 62 -11.51 -2.49 11.32
C ILE A 62 -12.83 -2.46 10.53
N VAL A 63 -13.65 -3.51 10.60
CA VAL A 63 -14.92 -3.52 9.85
C VAL A 63 -15.91 -2.55 10.46
N ASP A 64 -16.03 -2.53 11.80
CA ASP A 64 -16.86 -1.57 12.52
C ASP A 64 -16.40 -0.13 12.21
N ASP A 65 -15.09 0.11 12.18
CA ASP A 65 -14.51 1.42 11.83
C ASP A 65 -14.84 1.80 10.36
N ILE A 66 -14.88 0.83 9.44
CA ILE A 66 -15.27 1.07 8.05
C ILE A 66 -16.77 1.36 7.91
N GLU A 67 -17.60 0.72 8.74
CA GLU A 67 -19.04 1.00 8.79
C GLU A 67 -19.31 2.40 9.36
N ASP A 68 -18.57 2.81 10.39
CA ASP A 68 -18.78 4.08 11.09
C ASP A 68 -18.18 5.29 10.35
N ILE A 69 -16.96 5.16 9.81
CA ILE A 69 -16.17 6.28 9.25
C ILE A 69 -16.15 6.23 7.72
N GLY A 70 -16.58 5.12 7.13
CA GLY A 70 -16.50 4.86 5.69
C GLY A 70 -15.22 4.09 5.31
N PRO A 71 -14.97 3.89 4.00
CA PRO A 71 -13.87 3.07 3.50
C PRO A 71 -12.52 3.42 4.13
N ALA A 72 -11.77 2.40 4.58
CA ALA A 72 -10.49 2.58 5.29
C ALA A 72 -9.51 3.45 4.51
N PHE A 73 -9.60 3.40 3.18
CA PHE A 73 -8.86 4.29 2.31
C PHE A 73 -8.88 5.77 2.77
N LEU A 74 -10.03 6.31 3.21
CA LEU A 74 -10.22 7.74 3.55
C LEU A 74 -9.58 8.18 4.87
N HIS A 75 -9.41 7.25 5.81
CA HIS A 75 -8.96 7.55 7.18
C HIS A 75 -7.71 6.77 7.59
N ASN A 76 -7.15 5.96 6.68
CA ASN A 76 -5.92 5.25 6.92
C ASN A 76 -4.73 6.22 7.02
N MET A 77 -4.06 6.20 8.17
CA MET A 77 -2.90 7.05 8.48
C MET A 77 -1.66 6.74 7.63
N MET A 78 -1.62 5.61 6.91
CA MET A 78 -0.44 5.19 6.15
C MET A 78 0.09 6.26 5.17
N ALA A 79 -0.77 7.07 4.56
CA ALA A 79 -0.34 8.17 3.69
C ALA A 79 0.34 9.30 4.49
N LEU A 80 -0.27 9.69 5.61
CA LEU A 80 0.27 10.70 6.53
C LEU A 80 1.58 10.24 7.18
N GLU A 81 1.68 8.96 7.56
CA GLU A 81 2.92 8.38 8.10
C GLU A 81 4.05 8.37 7.08
N ARG A 82 3.77 8.05 5.81
CA ARG A 82 4.77 8.16 4.72
C ARG A 82 5.23 9.59 4.52
N MET A 83 4.29 10.54 4.51
CA MET A 83 4.60 11.97 4.40
C MET A 83 5.44 12.46 5.59
N ASN A 84 5.09 12.04 6.81
CA ASN A 84 5.87 12.34 8.01
C ASN A 84 7.28 11.74 7.94
N GLY A 85 7.42 10.54 7.38
CA GLY A 85 8.72 9.92 7.12
C GLY A 85 9.59 10.75 6.18
N PHE A 86 8.99 11.30 5.12
CA PHE A 86 9.66 12.22 4.19
C PHE A 86 10.05 13.53 4.87
N ILE A 87 9.10 14.19 5.55
CA ILE A 87 9.31 15.47 6.23
C ILE A 87 10.38 15.35 7.34
N LYS A 88 10.45 14.21 8.02
CA LYS A 88 11.49 13.92 9.02
C LYS A 88 12.90 14.00 8.44
N GLY A 89 13.07 13.78 7.13
CA GLY A 89 14.34 13.98 6.43
C GLY A 89 14.86 15.42 6.44
N TYR A 90 13.98 16.41 6.67
CA TYR A 90 14.34 17.83 6.77
C TYR A 90 14.88 18.26 8.13
N VAL A 91 14.79 17.40 9.15
CA VAL A 91 15.27 17.71 10.51
C VAL A 91 16.81 17.62 10.56
N ARG A 92 17.47 18.69 10.12
CA ARG A 92 18.92 18.89 10.21
C ARG A 92 19.34 19.46 11.56
N ASN A 93 18.48 20.27 12.19
CA ASN A 93 18.68 20.77 13.54
C ASN A 93 17.67 20.18 14.52
N ARG A 94 18.10 19.26 15.38
CA ARG A 94 17.23 18.63 16.40
C ARG A 94 16.83 19.56 17.54
N ALA A 95 17.52 20.68 17.76
CA ALA A 95 17.14 21.66 18.77
C ALA A 95 15.92 22.49 18.32
N HIS A 96 15.69 22.60 17.01
CA HIS A 96 14.58 23.33 16.41
C HIS A 96 14.02 22.54 15.21
N PRO A 97 13.34 21.40 15.47
CA PRO A 97 12.90 20.49 14.41
C PRO A 97 11.92 21.15 13.45
N ASP A 98 10.94 21.90 13.97
CA ASP A 98 9.90 22.54 13.17
C ASP A 98 10.48 23.59 12.22
N GLY A 99 11.39 24.44 12.73
CA GLY A 99 12.09 25.44 11.91
C GLY A 99 12.99 24.80 10.85
N SER A 100 13.64 23.67 11.18
CA SER A 100 14.44 22.91 10.22
C SER A 100 13.58 22.29 9.11
N ILE A 101 12.38 21.81 9.46
CA ILE A 101 11.40 21.27 8.50
C ILE A 101 10.93 22.38 7.57
N VAL A 102 10.44 23.50 8.11
CA VAL A 102 9.93 24.63 7.32
C VAL A 102 11.00 25.13 6.35
N GLN A 103 12.24 25.30 6.80
CA GLN A 103 13.34 25.72 5.95
C GLN A 103 13.65 24.71 4.84
N GLY A 104 13.69 23.41 5.17
CA GLY A 104 13.96 22.34 4.21
C GLY A 104 12.88 22.25 3.14
N PHE A 105 11.61 22.26 3.57
CA PHE A 105 10.45 22.20 2.70
C PHE A 105 10.31 23.44 1.81
N LEU A 106 10.52 24.65 2.36
CA LEU A 106 10.52 25.89 1.58
C LEU A 106 11.60 25.88 0.49
N THR A 107 12.80 25.38 0.82
CA THR A 107 13.88 25.24 -0.15
C THR A 107 13.49 24.29 -1.28
N GLU A 108 12.84 23.18 -0.93
CA GLU A 108 12.34 22.20 -1.90
C GLU A 108 11.29 22.79 -2.84
N GLU A 109 10.28 23.48 -2.30
CA GLU A 109 9.24 24.17 -3.07
C GLU A 109 9.82 25.23 -4.00
N CYS A 110 10.79 26.02 -3.55
CA CYS A 110 11.49 26.98 -4.42
C CYS A 110 12.22 26.30 -5.57
N ILE A 111 12.91 25.18 -5.32
CA ILE A 111 13.59 24.40 -6.37
C ILE A 111 12.54 23.80 -7.33
N SER A 112 11.43 23.29 -6.79
CA SER A 112 10.30 22.75 -7.56
C SER A 112 9.71 23.77 -8.52
N PHE A 113 9.43 24.97 -8.01
CA PHE A 113 8.96 26.09 -8.81
C PHE A 113 9.95 26.44 -9.93
N CYS A 114 11.24 26.57 -9.59
CA CYS A 114 12.28 26.87 -10.58
C CYS A 114 12.38 25.78 -11.67
N LYS A 115 12.31 24.49 -11.30
CA LYS A 115 12.35 23.37 -12.26
C LYS A 115 11.14 23.38 -13.19
N ASN A 116 9.94 23.57 -12.65
CA ASN A 116 8.71 23.67 -13.44
C ASN A 116 8.77 24.88 -14.38
N TYR A 117 9.29 26.02 -13.92
CA TYR A 117 9.45 27.22 -14.74
C TYR A 117 10.48 27.02 -15.86
N LEU A 118 11.57 26.31 -15.60
CA LEU A 118 12.66 26.07 -16.55
C LEU A 118 12.36 24.92 -17.54
N ASN A 119 11.24 24.20 -17.38
CA ASN A 119 10.81 23.09 -18.25
C ASN A 119 11.88 22.00 -18.47
N GLU A 120 12.84 21.84 -17.55
CA GLU A 120 13.91 20.85 -17.72
C GLU A 120 13.40 19.41 -17.56
N ASP A 121 12.30 19.17 -16.83
CA ASP A 121 11.79 17.81 -16.52
C ASP A 121 10.25 17.74 -16.37
N GLY A 122 9.44 18.40 -17.22
CA GLY A 122 7.97 18.30 -17.14
C GLY A 122 7.34 18.68 -15.77
N PRO A 123 6.04 18.46 -15.54
CA PRO A 123 5.37 18.81 -14.28
C PRO A 123 5.64 17.75 -13.21
N HIS A 124 6.85 17.67 -12.69
CA HIS A 124 7.19 16.79 -11.56
C HIS A 124 7.61 17.64 -10.36
N PRO A 125 6.70 17.83 -9.37
CA PRO A 125 7.02 18.58 -8.17
C PRO A 125 8.17 17.92 -7.40
N VAL A 126 9.12 18.72 -6.92
CA VAL A 126 10.21 18.22 -6.07
C VAL A 126 9.61 17.72 -4.74
N GLY A 127 10.07 16.56 -4.28
CA GLY A 127 9.57 15.91 -3.06
C GLY A 127 8.54 14.83 -3.31
N MET A 128 7.89 14.84 -4.48
CA MET A 128 7.20 13.67 -5.00
C MET A 128 8.24 12.76 -5.67
N PRO A 129 8.33 11.47 -5.33
CA PRO A 129 9.14 10.56 -6.10
C PRO A 129 8.60 10.56 -7.53
N ALA A 130 9.38 11.12 -8.47
CA ALA A 130 9.11 10.96 -9.90
C ALA A 130 8.87 9.47 -10.12
N ASN A 131 7.80 9.14 -10.85
CA ASN A 131 7.47 7.74 -11.07
C ASN A 131 8.69 7.10 -11.75
N LYS A 132 9.38 6.22 -11.02
CA LYS A 132 10.68 5.69 -11.41
C LYS A 132 10.62 4.97 -12.76
N HIS A 133 9.45 4.75 -13.31
CA HIS A 133 9.20 3.99 -14.52
C HIS A 133 8.56 4.81 -15.65
N LEU A 134 8.19 6.09 -15.40
CA LEU A 134 7.68 6.99 -16.44
C LEU A 134 8.74 7.22 -17.52
N GLY A 135 8.40 6.94 -18.78
CA GLY A 135 9.32 7.06 -19.92
C GLY A 135 10.37 5.94 -20.04
N ARG A 136 10.32 4.88 -19.21
CA ARG A 136 11.32 3.80 -19.20
C ARG A 136 10.86 2.50 -19.87
N PHE A 137 10.05 2.63 -20.92
CA PHE A 137 9.57 1.47 -21.69
C PHE A 137 10.56 1.00 -22.76
N GLU A 138 11.36 1.92 -23.31
CA GLU A 138 12.23 1.65 -24.48
C GLU A 138 13.58 0.99 -24.13
N GLY A 139 13.94 0.89 -22.85
CA GLY A 139 15.19 0.24 -22.43
C GLY A 139 16.34 1.23 -22.23
N VAL A 140 16.79 1.42 -21.00
CA VAL A 140 17.98 2.24 -20.68
C VAL A 140 18.85 1.55 -19.63
N GLY A 141 20.11 1.30 -20.00
CA GLY A 141 21.13 0.79 -19.08
C GLY A 141 21.66 1.87 -18.13
N HIS A 142 21.83 1.54 -16.85
CA HIS A 142 22.40 2.47 -15.88
C HIS A 142 23.92 2.57 -16.03
N ASN A 143 24.46 3.78 -15.86
CA ASN A 143 25.93 4.00 -15.88
C ASN A 143 26.64 3.27 -14.74
N ALA A 144 25.98 3.10 -13.58
CA ALA A 144 26.55 2.42 -12.43
C ALA A 144 26.57 0.90 -12.66
N GLY A 145 27.78 0.35 -12.90
CA GLY A 145 27.98 -1.07 -13.21
C GLY A 145 27.95 -1.41 -14.69
N ARG A 146 27.99 -0.39 -15.57
CA ARG A 146 28.20 -0.52 -17.01
C ARG A 146 29.64 -0.94 -17.29
N ARG A 147 29.84 -1.99 -18.09
CA ARG A 147 31.16 -2.47 -18.54
C ARG A 147 31.12 -2.92 -19.99
N GLU A 148 32.14 -2.60 -20.76
CA GLU A 148 32.33 -3.15 -22.10
C GLU A 148 32.88 -4.59 -21.98
N LEU A 149 32.41 -5.48 -22.83
CA LEU A 149 32.83 -6.87 -22.93
C LEU A 149 33.07 -7.17 -24.40
N ASP A 150 34.22 -7.77 -24.73
CA ASP A 150 34.52 -8.23 -26.08
C ASP A 150 34.31 -9.75 -26.10
N ALA A 151 33.30 -10.19 -26.85
CA ALA A 151 32.88 -11.59 -26.86
C ALA A 151 33.98 -12.56 -27.32
N ASP A 152 34.92 -12.09 -28.15
CA ASP A 152 36.01 -12.90 -28.68
C ASP A 152 37.22 -12.91 -27.73
N GLN A 153 37.55 -11.78 -27.11
CA GLN A 153 38.68 -11.69 -26.16
C GLN A 153 38.37 -12.35 -24.81
N ASP A 154 37.12 -12.27 -24.34
CA ASP A 154 36.69 -12.79 -23.04
C ASP A 154 36.24 -14.27 -23.06
N ASP A 155 36.47 -15.01 -24.15
CA ASP A 155 36.06 -16.41 -24.35
C ASP A 155 34.54 -16.63 -24.20
N ARG A 156 33.73 -15.63 -24.59
CA ARG A 156 32.26 -15.65 -24.48
C ARG A 156 31.55 -15.84 -25.82
N ARG A 157 32.28 -16.23 -26.87
CA ARG A 157 31.74 -16.35 -28.24
C ARG A 157 30.58 -17.32 -28.37
N THR A 158 30.60 -18.41 -27.60
CA THR A 158 29.50 -19.40 -27.59
C THR A 158 28.21 -18.81 -27.03
N ASP A 159 28.29 -18.09 -25.91
CA ASP A 159 27.15 -17.38 -25.32
C ASP A 159 26.67 -16.25 -26.24
N PHE A 160 27.58 -15.53 -26.90
CA PHE A 160 27.26 -14.48 -27.87
C PHE A 160 26.47 -15.00 -29.07
N ASN A 161 26.95 -16.08 -29.71
CA ASN A 161 26.24 -16.69 -30.83
C ASN A 161 24.85 -17.20 -30.40
N ARG A 162 24.71 -17.71 -29.17
CA ARG A 162 23.40 -18.13 -28.62
C ARG A 162 22.48 -16.95 -28.38
N ALA A 163 22.95 -15.89 -27.74
CA ALA A 163 22.16 -14.68 -27.51
C ALA A 163 21.67 -14.07 -28.83
N HIS A 164 22.53 -14.04 -29.85
CA HIS A 164 22.17 -13.62 -31.20
C HIS A 164 21.11 -14.52 -31.84
N LEU A 165 21.24 -15.84 -31.75
CA LEU A 165 20.24 -16.78 -32.26
C LEU A 165 18.86 -16.56 -31.61
N VAL A 166 18.84 -16.40 -30.29
CA VAL A 166 17.61 -16.13 -29.52
C VAL A 166 17.00 -14.79 -29.94
N ALA A 167 17.82 -13.76 -30.13
CA ALA A 167 17.35 -12.49 -30.68
C ALA A 167 16.64 -12.72 -32.03
N LEU A 168 17.27 -13.41 -32.99
CA LEU A 168 16.66 -13.68 -34.30
C LEU A 168 15.33 -14.43 -34.20
N GLN A 169 15.21 -15.41 -33.29
CA GLN A 169 14.00 -16.22 -33.14
C GLN A 169 12.82 -15.45 -32.51
N HIS A 170 13.10 -14.41 -31.75
CA HIS A 170 12.09 -13.64 -31.02
C HIS A 170 11.77 -12.28 -31.66
N MET A 171 12.39 -11.94 -32.79
CA MET A 171 12.02 -10.77 -33.59
C MET A 171 10.90 -11.12 -34.56
N ASN A 172 9.77 -10.41 -34.44
CA ASN A 172 8.59 -10.62 -35.30
C ASN A 172 8.93 -10.45 -36.78
N GLU A 173 9.87 -9.56 -37.10
CA GLU A 173 10.34 -9.30 -38.45
C GLU A 173 11.02 -10.53 -39.05
N VAL A 174 11.65 -11.40 -38.24
CA VAL A 174 12.41 -12.56 -38.73
C VAL A 174 11.57 -13.84 -38.79
N GLU A 175 10.38 -13.85 -38.18
CA GLU A 175 9.45 -14.99 -38.12
C GLU A 175 9.21 -15.67 -39.49
N PRO A 176 8.98 -14.97 -40.61
CA PRO A 176 8.79 -15.61 -41.92
C PRO A 176 10.00 -16.44 -42.38
N TRP A 177 11.21 -16.02 -42.02
CA TRP A 177 12.44 -16.74 -42.34
C TRP A 177 12.64 -17.95 -41.44
N VAL A 178 12.23 -17.87 -40.18
CA VAL A 178 12.22 -19.02 -39.25
C VAL A 178 11.35 -20.13 -39.83
N ASP A 179 10.12 -19.80 -40.24
CA ASP A 179 9.18 -20.75 -40.83
C ASP A 179 9.70 -21.36 -42.14
N GLN A 180 10.26 -20.53 -43.02
CA GLN A 180 10.87 -21.01 -44.26
C GLN A 180 12.02 -21.98 -44.01
N HIS A 181 12.89 -21.69 -43.05
CA HIS A 181 14.01 -22.56 -42.70
C HIS A 181 13.53 -23.90 -42.13
N ILE A 182 12.56 -23.86 -41.21
CA ILE A 182 11.97 -25.07 -40.62
C ILE A 182 11.32 -25.93 -41.71
N ASN A 183 10.56 -25.33 -42.62
CA ASN A 183 9.92 -26.05 -43.73
C ASN A 183 10.95 -26.62 -44.70
N MET A 184 12.03 -25.89 -44.98
CA MET A 184 13.12 -26.37 -45.83
C MET A 184 13.82 -27.59 -45.20
N ILE A 185 14.12 -27.56 -43.89
CA ILE A 185 14.68 -28.71 -43.16
C ILE A 185 13.75 -29.91 -43.24
N LYS A 186 12.45 -29.72 -42.97
CA LYS A 186 11.43 -30.78 -43.05
C LYS A 186 11.34 -31.37 -44.46
N SER A 187 11.45 -30.55 -45.50
CA SER A 187 11.37 -30.98 -46.91
C SER A 187 12.61 -31.71 -47.42
N ARG A 188 13.79 -31.41 -46.86
CA ARG A 188 15.08 -31.99 -47.26
C ARG A 188 15.36 -33.33 -46.59
N ALA A 189 14.62 -33.67 -45.54
CA ALA A 189 14.81 -34.91 -44.82
C ALA A 189 14.22 -36.11 -45.59
N ASP A 190 15.05 -37.11 -45.88
CA ASP A 190 14.63 -38.36 -46.54
C ASP A 190 13.65 -39.20 -45.68
N LYS A 191 13.56 -38.91 -44.38
CA LYS A 191 12.67 -39.55 -43.41
C LYS A 191 12.00 -38.49 -42.54
N PRO A 192 10.79 -38.76 -42.00
CA PRO A 192 10.16 -37.86 -41.05
C PRO A 192 11.07 -37.70 -39.82
N MET A 193 11.60 -36.49 -39.64
CA MET A 193 12.38 -36.11 -38.47
C MET A 193 11.45 -35.83 -37.29
N THR A 194 11.93 -36.12 -36.08
CA THR A 194 11.26 -35.70 -34.86
C THR A 194 11.36 -34.18 -34.67
N GLU A 195 10.43 -33.57 -33.93
CA GLU A 195 10.44 -32.11 -33.70
C GLU A 195 11.75 -31.64 -33.05
N GLU A 196 12.34 -32.45 -32.15
CA GLU A 196 13.62 -32.14 -31.52
C GLU A 196 14.80 -32.14 -32.52
N GLU A 197 14.78 -33.02 -33.52
CA GLU A 197 15.81 -33.09 -34.55
C GLU A 197 15.71 -31.90 -35.50
N VAL A 198 14.49 -31.51 -35.87
CA VAL A 198 14.23 -30.30 -36.66
C VAL A 198 14.69 -29.06 -35.90
N PHE A 199 14.35 -28.95 -34.61
CA PHE A 199 14.76 -27.83 -33.76
C PHE A 199 16.28 -27.74 -33.61
N ARG A 200 16.96 -28.88 -33.40
CA ARG A 200 18.44 -28.94 -33.33
C ARG A 200 19.08 -28.53 -34.65
N ALA A 201 18.59 -29.05 -35.78
CA ALA A 201 19.09 -28.69 -37.10
C ALA A 201 18.88 -27.20 -37.39
N HIS A 202 17.70 -26.67 -37.08
CA HIS A 202 17.37 -25.26 -37.21
C HIS A 202 18.33 -24.39 -36.39
N ASN A 203 18.44 -24.61 -35.08
CA ASN A 203 19.31 -23.81 -34.21
C ASN A 203 20.80 -23.86 -34.62
N SER A 204 21.26 -24.97 -35.18
CA SER A 204 22.67 -25.11 -35.59
C SER A 204 23.03 -24.35 -36.87
N SER A 205 22.07 -24.07 -37.74
CA SER A 205 22.32 -23.57 -39.10
C SER A 205 21.55 -22.31 -39.47
N PHE A 206 20.57 -21.90 -38.67
CA PHE A 206 19.67 -20.79 -38.99
C PHE A 206 20.40 -19.46 -39.16
N ALA A 207 21.28 -19.07 -38.23
CA ALA A 207 21.97 -17.78 -38.31
C ALA A 207 22.82 -17.65 -39.60
N SER A 208 23.57 -18.70 -39.96
CA SER A 208 24.33 -18.74 -41.22
C SER A 208 23.42 -18.77 -42.44
N TRP A 209 22.35 -19.59 -42.40
CA TRP A 209 21.41 -19.70 -43.51
C TRP A 209 20.67 -18.38 -43.77
N PHE A 210 20.23 -17.71 -42.70
CA PHE A 210 19.54 -16.42 -42.77
C PHE A 210 20.44 -15.36 -43.41
N LYS A 211 21.70 -15.32 -43.01
CA LYS A 211 22.71 -14.46 -43.64
C LYS A 211 22.85 -14.76 -45.14
N ASP A 212 23.01 -16.02 -45.52
CA ASP A 212 23.16 -16.41 -46.93
C ASP A 212 21.91 -16.05 -47.76
N GLN A 213 20.70 -16.16 -47.20
CA GLN A 213 19.47 -15.76 -47.89
C GLN A 213 19.40 -14.25 -48.13
N ILE A 214 19.78 -13.45 -47.13
CA ILE A 214 19.77 -11.99 -47.25
C ILE A 214 20.89 -11.50 -48.18
N ASP A 215 22.06 -12.14 -48.16
CA ASP A 215 23.17 -11.83 -49.08
C ASP A 215 22.80 -12.17 -50.54
N ALA A 216 22.05 -13.26 -50.75
CA ALA A 216 21.56 -13.65 -52.08
C ALA A 216 20.44 -12.75 -52.61
N ASN A 217 19.57 -12.24 -51.73
CA ASN A 217 18.47 -11.35 -52.09
C ASN A 217 18.41 -10.16 -51.12
N PRO A 218 19.27 -9.14 -51.32
CA PRO A 218 19.35 -8.01 -50.41
C PRO A 218 18.06 -7.19 -50.44
N PRO A 219 17.55 -6.75 -49.27
CA PRO A 219 16.34 -5.96 -49.22
C PRO A 219 16.55 -4.59 -49.91
N PRO A 220 15.49 -3.95 -50.43
CA PRO A 220 15.57 -2.71 -51.21
C PRO A 220 16.04 -1.48 -50.41
N MET A 221 16.27 -1.62 -49.09
CA MET A 221 16.72 -0.57 -48.17
C MET A 221 15.83 0.68 -48.13
N ALA A 222 14.56 0.52 -48.48
CA ALA A 222 13.59 1.60 -48.58
C ALA A 222 12.90 1.90 -47.24
N SER A 223 12.78 0.88 -46.38
CA SER A 223 12.14 0.98 -45.06
C SER A 223 13.16 0.86 -43.90
N GLY A 224 12.78 1.33 -42.70
CA GLY A 224 13.56 1.06 -41.49
C GLY A 224 13.65 -0.44 -41.15
N VAL A 225 12.61 -1.19 -41.49
CA VAL A 225 12.55 -2.65 -41.30
C VAL A 225 13.58 -3.36 -42.19
N ASP A 226 13.76 -2.91 -43.43
CA ASP A 226 14.77 -3.46 -44.35
C ASP A 226 16.19 -3.33 -43.78
N LYS A 227 16.48 -2.18 -43.16
CA LYS A 227 17.78 -1.92 -42.50
C LYS A 227 17.97 -2.82 -41.29
N MET A 228 16.91 -3.02 -40.49
CA MET A 228 16.94 -3.90 -39.33
C MET A 228 17.18 -5.35 -39.72
N ILE A 229 16.49 -5.86 -40.75
CA ILE A 229 16.67 -7.22 -41.26
C ILE A 229 18.12 -7.44 -41.72
N LEU A 230 18.69 -6.48 -42.45
CA LEU A 230 20.10 -6.54 -42.88
C LEU A 230 21.06 -6.50 -41.68
N ALA A 231 20.79 -5.66 -40.67
CA ALA A 231 21.63 -5.58 -39.48
C ALA A 231 21.58 -6.89 -38.67
N LEU A 232 20.38 -7.47 -38.52
CA LEU A 232 20.17 -8.76 -37.88
C LEU A 232 20.88 -9.89 -38.62
N SER A 233 20.90 -9.90 -39.96
CA SER A 233 21.58 -10.95 -40.73
C SER A 233 23.11 -10.87 -40.64
N CYS A 234 23.67 -9.66 -40.48
CA CYS A 234 25.10 -9.46 -40.29
C CYS A 234 25.58 -9.88 -38.90
N GLY A 235 24.69 -9.86 -37.92
CA GLY A 235 24.98 -10.12 -36.51
C GLY A 235 25.40 -8.86 -35.74
N PRO A 236 25.40 -8.92 -34.40
CA PRO A 236 25.73 -7.77 -33.56
C PRO A 236 27.23 -7.51 -33.51
N ALA A 237 27.61 -6.30 -33.09
CA ALA A 237 29.00 -5.97 -32.81
C ALA A 237 29.58 -6.88 -31.70
N PRO A 238 30.84 -7.35 -31.83
CA PRO A 238 31.47 -8.23 -30.83
C PRO A 238 31.77 -7.51 -29.51
N ASN A 239 31.92 -6.18 -29.55
CA ASN A 239 32.04 -5.34 -28.37
C ASN A 239 30.65 -4.97 -27.87
N LEU A 240 30.20 -5.62 -26.82
CA LEU A 240 28.88 -5.44 -26.24
C LEU A 240 28.95 -4.71 -24.90
N MET A 241 27.86 -4.02 -24.56
CA MET A 241 27.73 -3.39 -23.26
C MET A 241 27.05 -4.34 -22.28
N THR A 242 27.65 -4.50 -21.10
CA THR A 242 27.05 -5.23 -19.98
C THR A 242 26.61 -4.28 -18.89
N TYR A 243 25.53 -4.62 -18.19
CA TYR A 243 24.95 -3.80 -17.14
C TYR A 243 24.67 -4.60 -15.88
N GLN A 244 24.72 -3.93 -14.72
CA GLN A 244 24.22 -4.48 -13.45
C GLN A 244 22.79 -4.01 -13.14
N LYS A 245 22.32 -2.95 -13.78
CA LYS A 245 20.96 -2.40 -13.68
C LYS A 245 20.47 -1.94 -15.04
N TYR A 246 19.23 -2.26 -15.36
CA TYR A 246 18.62 -1.96 -16.64
C TYR A 246 17.13 -1.62 -16.44
N ASP A 247 16.69 -0.51 -17.00
CA ASP A 247 15.28 -0.12 -16.95
C ASP A 247 14.61 -0.46 -18.29
N ILE A 248 13.58 -1.31 -18.28
CA ILE A 248 12.81 -1.69 -19.48
C ILE A 248 11.41 -2.15 -19.05
N ASN A 249 10.41 -2.05 -19.94
CA ASN A 249 9.01 -2.44 -19.66
C ASN A 249 8.40 -1.74 -18.43
N GLY A 250 8.92 -0.56 -18.05
CA GLY A 250 8.48 0.09 -16.82
C GLY A 250 8.92 -0.62 -15.54
N TYR A 251 9.94 -1.48 -15.59
CA TYR A 251 10.58 -2.09 -14.43
C TYR A 251 12.06 -1.68 -14.35
N THR A 252 12.65 -1.78 -13.16
CA THR A 252 14.11 -1.70 -12.98
C THR A 252 14.61 -3.09 -12.67
N PHE A 253 15.32 -3.71 -13.61
CA PHE A 253 15.96 -4.99 -13.42
C PHE A 253 17.37 -4.81 -12.86
N SER A 254 17.81 -5.75 -12.03
CA SER A 254 19.18 -5.80 -11.50
C SER A 254 19.75 -7.21 -11.63
N THR A 255 21.06 -7.34 -11.82
CA THR A 255 21.70 -8.65 -11.74
C THR A 255 21.64 -9.15 -10.29
N GLU A 256 21.55 -10.46 -10.09
CA GLU A 256 21.52 -11.09 -8.77
C GLU A 256 22.73 -10.67 -7.91
N GLU A 257 23.90 -10.47 -8.53
CA GLU A 257 25.09 -9.96 -7.82
C GLU A 257 24.86 -8.55 -7.22
N ARG A 258 24.23 -7.66 -7.99
CA ARG A 258 23.93 -6.30 -7.53
C ARG A 258 22.81 -6.29 -6.51
N ASP A 259 21.79 -7.10 -6.74
CA ASP A 259 20.60 -7.23 -5.89
C ASP A 259 20.97 -7.71 -4.49
N ASN A 260 21.87 -8.69 -4.38
CA ASN A 260 22.37 -9.19 -3.08
C ASN A 260 23.14 -8.14 -2.25
N ARG A 261 23.53 -7.01 -2.86
CA ARG A 261 24.19 -5.88 -2.18
C ARG A 261 23.22 -4.73 -1.89
N SER A 262 21.93 -4.93 -2.13
CA SER A 262 20.88 -3.91 -2.06
C SER A 262 19.77 -4.40 -1.13
N ASP A 263 19.02 -3.45 -0.56
CA ASP A 263 17.81 -3.75 0.21
C ASP A 263 16.57 -4.01 -0.68
N TYR A 264 16.77 -4.03 -2.01
CA TYR A 264 15.71 -4.21 -3.00
C TYR A 264 15.86 -5.58 -3.66
N GLN A 265 14.74 -6.15 -4.13
CA GLN A 265 14.76 -7.38 -4.92
C GLN A 265 14.26 -7.11 -6.35
N ASN A 266 15.19 -6.89 -7.26
CA ASN A 266 14.95 -6.54 -8.66
C ASN A 266 15.53 -7.55 -9.66
N SER A 267 16.06 -8.67 -9.18
CA SER A 267 16.68 -9.71 -10.02
C SER A 267 15.74 -10.81 -10.50
N GLY A 268 14.50 -10.85 -9.98
CA GLY A 268 13.54 -11.87 -10.36
C GLY A 268 12.78 -11.54 -11.65
N VAL A 269 12.68 -12.54 -12.52
CA VAL A 269 12.00 -12.44 -13.82
C VAL A 269 11.01 -13.57 -14.01
N THR A 270 9.94 -13.27 -14.74
CA THR A 270 9.01 -14.25 -15.26
C THR A 270 8.75 -14.01 -16.74
N MET A 271 8.48 -15.09 -17.47
CA MET A 271 8.05 -15.03 -18.87
C MET A 271 7.00 -16.10 -19.13
N GLU A 272 6.14 -15.85 -20.11
CA GLU A 272 5.17 -16.83 -20.58
C GLU A 272 5.59 -17.31 -21.97
N SER A 273 5.60 -18.62 -22.16
CA SER A 273 5.86 -19.25 -23.45
C SER A 273 4.84 -20.33 -23.72
N TYR A 274 4.49 -20.50 -24.98
CA TYR A 274 3.65 -21.61 -25.43
C TYR A 274 4.51 -22.86 -25.57
N THR A 275 4.07 -23.97 -24.97
CA THR A 275 4.65 -25.29 -25.16
C THR A 275 3.57 -26.17 -25.76
N GLY A 276 3.47 -26.20 -27.09
CA GLY A 276 2.33 -26.77 -27.79
C GLY A 276 1.09 -25.87 -27.62
N GLU A 277 -0.02 -26.45 -27.16
CA GLU A 277 -1.28 -25.71 -26.92
C GLU A 277 -1.36 -25.10 -25.50
N GLU A 278 -0.45 -25.47 -24.59
CA GLU A 278 -0.46 -25.01 -23.21
C GLU A 278 0.46 -23.80 -23.01
N LYS A 279 -0.09 -22.75 -22.40
CA LYS A 279 0.66 -21.58 -21.97
C LYS A 279 1.37 -21.88 -20.65
N LYS A 280 2.70 -21.92 -20.67
CA LYS A 280 3.51 -22.21 -19.48
C LYS A 280 4.29 -20.97 -19.05
N ARG A 281 4.25 -20.68 -17.74
CA ARG A 281 4.97 -19.58 -17.13
C ARG A 281 6.29 -20.07 -16.52
N TYR A 282 7.37 -19.39 -16.85
CA TYR A 282 8.73 -19.67 -16.40
C TYR A 282 9.18 -18.58 -15.44
N TYR A 283 10.05 -18.95 -14.50
CA TYR A 283 10.55 -18.06 -13.45
C TYR A 283 12.05 -18.24 -13.29
N GLY A 284 12.79 -17.16 -13.09
CA GLY A 284 14.24 -17.24 -12.93
C GLY A 284 14.85 -15.97 -12.36
N ARG A 285 16.17 -15.99 -12.14
CA ARG A 285 16.94 -14.83 -11.68
C ARG A 285 17.92 -14.37 -12.75
N ILE A 286 18.04 -13.06 -12.92
CA ILE A 286 19.00 -12.46 -13.84
C ILE A 286 20.42 -12.63 -13.30
N GLU A 287 21.29 -13.27 -14.07
CA GLU A 287 22.72 -13.38 -13.78
C GLU A 287 23.50 -12.27 -14.48
N GLU A 288 23.21 -12.04 -15.76
CA GLU A 288 23.90 -11.06 -16.61
C GLU A 288 22.90 -10.31 -17.50
N ILE A 289 23.24 -9.07 -17.85
CA ILE A 289 22.47 -8.22 -18.77
C ILE A 289 23.43 -7.77 -19.87
N TRP A 290 23.12 -8.10 -21.11
CA TRP A 290 23.88 -7.73 -22.31
C TRP A 290 23.04 -6.84 -23.22
N GLU A 291 23.65 -5.85 -23.85
CA GLU A 291 23.02 -5.02 -24.87
C GLU A 291 23.75 -5.28 -26.19
N LEU A 292 23.07 -5.97 -27.11
CA LEU A 292 23.57 -6.29 -28.44
C LEU A 292 23.37 -5.08 -29.36
N ASP A 293 24.41 -4.64 -30.04
CA ASP A 293 24.34 -3.50 -30.97
C ASP A 293 24.30 -4.00 -32.42
N TYR A 294 23.19 -3.74 -33.11
CA TYR A 294 22.95 -4.03 -34.51
C TYR A 294 23.00 -2.74 -35.34
N VAL A 295 24.19 -2.13 -35.44
CA VAL A 295 24.43 -0.92 -36.25
C VAL A 295 23.54 0.25 -35.82
N GLY A 296 23.44 0.48 -34.50
CA GLY A 296 22.67 1.55 -33.88
C GLY A 296 21.38 1.09 -33.20
N GLU A 297 20.83 -0.06 -33.61
CA GLU A 297 19.68 -0.68 -32.94
C GLU A 297 20.17 -1.54 -31.77
N LYS A 298 19.78 -1.15 -30.55
CA LYS A 298 20.24 -1.78 -29.31
C LYS A 298 19.21 -2.77 -28.81
N LEU A 299 19.63 -4.00 -28.61
CA LEU A 299 18.77 -5.09 -28.17
C LEU A 299 19.23 -5.64 -26.81
N PRO A 300 18.51 -5.33 -25.72
CA PRO A 300 18.83 -5.85 -24.40
C PRO A 300 18.41 -7.32 -24.25
N MET A 301 19.36 -8.13 -23.80
CA MET A 301 19.24 -9.56 -23.56
C MET A 301 19.57 -9.86 -22.09
N PHE A 302 18.73 -10.66 -21.43
CA PHE A 302 18.98 -11.13 -20.08
C PHE A 302 19.41 -12.59 -20.09
N ARG A 303 20.51 -12.88 -19.38
CA ARG A 303 20.89 -14.25 -19.04
C ARG A 303 20.21 -14.61 -17.72
N VAL A 304 19.32 -15.59 -17.78
CA VAL A 304 18.46 -15.97 -16.67
C VAL A 304 18.78 -17.38 -16.20
N ARG A 305 18.97 -17.52 -14.89
CA ARG A 305 18.99 -18.81 -14.23
C ARG A 305 17.56 -19.23 -13.93
N TRP A 306 17.00 -20.03 -14.82
CA TRP A 306 15.63 -20.55 -14.70
C TRP A 306 15.49 -21.51 -13.52
N ALA A 307 14.35 -21.42 -12.84
CA ALA A 307 13.95 -22.29 -11.77
C ALA A 307 13.50 -23.66 -12.32
N THR A 308 13.79 -24.71 -11.57
CA THR A 308 13.32 -26.08 -11.82
C THR A 308 12.26 -26.46 -10.79
N ASP A 309 11.55 -27.56 -11.05
CA ASP A 309 10.54 -28.12 -10.12
C ASP A 309 9.49 -27.07 -9.71
N VAL A 310 8.95 -26.33 -10.68
CA VAL A 310 7.91 -25.33 -10.43
C VAL A 310 6.61 -26.05 -10.11
N THR A 311 6.17 -25.94 -8.86
CA THR A 311 4.92 -26.51 -8.38
C THR A 311 4.01 -25.40 -7.88
N LYS A 312 2.84 -25.27 -8.50
CA LYS A 312 1.77 -24.43 -7.98
C LYS A 312 1.11 -25.19 -6.83
N GLU A 313 1.39 -24.76 -5.60
CA GLU A 313 0.81 -25.38 -4.41
C GLU A 313 -0.60 -24.86 -4.16
N ASP A 314 -0.85 -23.59 -4.48
CA ASP A 314 -2.16 -22.95 -4.35
C ASP A 314 -2.30 -21.76 -5.31
N ALA A 315 -3.43 -21.06 -5.29
CA ALA A 315 -3.70 -19.86 -6.10
C ALA A 315 -2.61 -18.78 -5.93
N TYR A 316 -2.08 -18.61 -4.72
CA TYR A 316 -1.15 -17.53 -4.36
C TYR A 316 0.30 -17.98 -4.20
N VAL A 317 0.55 -19.29 -4.05
CA VAL A 317 1.88 -19.82 -3.72
C VAL A 317 2.35 -20.77 -4.79
N THR A 318 3.37 -20.30 -5.52
CA THR A 318 4.17 -21.14 -6.40
C THR A 318 5.52 -21.37 -5.76
N THR A 319 5.87 -22.64 -5.56
CA THR A 319 7.18 -23.02 -5.05
C THR A 319 8.05 -23.53 -6.18
N MET A 320 9.32 -23.22 -6.09
CA MET A 320 10.28 -23.59 -7.13
C MET A 320 11.67 -23.75 -6.55
N ARG A 321 12.55 -24.38 -7.32
CA ARG A 321 13.95 -24.59 -6.95
C ARG A 321 14.86 -23.82 -7.87
N LEU A 322 15.73 -22.98 -7.31
CA LEU A 322 16.79 -22.34 -8.10
C LEU A 322 18.03 -23.25 -8.13
N PRO A 323 18.56 -23.60 -9.32
CA PRO A 323 19.79 -24.37 -9.40
C PRO A 323 20.98 -23.57 -8.86
N PRO A 324 22.02 -24.24 -8.32
CA PRO A 324 23.21 -23.55 -7.79
C PRO A 324 24.08 -22.98 -8.92
N LYS A 325 24.70 -21.81 -8.68
CA LYS A 325 25.57 -21.08 -9.63
C LYS A 325 26.66 -21.94 -10.30
N SER A 326 27.20 -22.93 -9.58
CA SER A 326 28.35 -23.73 -10.04
C SER A 326 27.97 -24.94 -10.91
N LYS A 327 26.67 -25.28 -11.05
CA LYS A 327 26.21 -26.47 -11.81
C LYS A 327 25.59 -26.14 -13.17
N THR A 328 25.94 -25.01 -13.78
CA THR A 328 25.62 -24.72 -15.20
C THR A 328 26.59 -25.44 -16.14
N LYS A 329 26.88 -26.73 -15.90
CA LYS A 329 27.56 -27.61 -16.87
C LYS A 329 26.60 -28.42 -17.73
N ASN A 330 25.29 -28.20 -17.60
CA ASN A 330 24.31 -28.77 -18.52
C ASN A 330 23.52 -27.65 -19.20
N PRO A 331 23.92 -27.23 -20.42
CA PRO A 331 23.00 -26.68 -21.39
C PRO A 331 22.10 -27.82 -21.86
N THR A 332 21.20 -28.31 -21.00
CA THR A 332 20.10 -29.12 -21.52
C THR A 332 19.22 -28.16 -22.31
N ALA A 333 19.02 -28.44 -23.59
CA ALA A 333 18.24 -27.66 -24.55
C ALA A 333 16.75 -27.47 -24.20
N GLN A 334 16.33 -27.72 -22.95
CA GLN A 334 14.96 -27.48 -22.48
C GLN A 334 14.76 -26.07 -21.88
N ASN A 335 15.82 -25.39 -21.43
CA ASN A 335 15.73 -24.02 -20.91
C ASN A 335 16.88 -23.18 -21.52
N GLU A 336 16.58 -22.46 -22.60
CA GLU A 336 17.51 -21.46 -23.16
C GLU A 336 17.77 -20.36 -22.11
N PRO A 337 19.03 -20.11 -21.70
CA PRO A 337 19.33 -19.16 -20.63
C PRO A 337 19.14 -17.71 -21.06
N TRP A 338 19.16 -17.41 -22.35
CA TRP A 338 18.98 -16.06 -22.87
C TRP A 338 17.51 -15.78 -23.17
N VAL A 339 17.07 -14.58 -22.84
CA VAL A 339 15.73 -14.09 -23.17
C VAL A 339 15.81 -12.61 -23.54
N LEU A 340 14.94 -12.20 -24.46
CA LEU A 340 14.78 -10.79 -24.81
C LEU A 340 14.21 -10.03 -23.62
N ALA A 341 14.84 -8.93 -23.22
CA ALA A 341 14.41 -8.17 -22.04
C ALA A 341 12.99 -7.59 -22.19
N LYS A 342 12.51 -7.41 -23.43
CA LYS A 342 11.15 -6.96 -23.75
C LYS A 342 10.07 -8.01 -23.42
N HIS A 343 10.41 -9.30 -23.36
CA HIS A 343 9.46 -10.40 -23.12
C HIS A 343 9.37 -10.83 -21.66
N VAL A 344 10.09 -10.15 -20.75
CA VAL A 344 10.07 -10.49 -19.33
C VAL A 344 9.33 -9.46 -18.49
N GLU A 345 8.72 -9.96 -17.41
CA GLU A 345 8.12 -9.18 -16.33
C GLU A 345 8.91 -9.41 -15.04
N GLN A 346 8.85 -8.44 -14.12
CA GLN A 346 9.51 -8.56 -12.83
C GLN A 346 8.69 -9.45 -11.87
N CYS A 347 9.37 -10.33 -11.14
CA CYS A 347 8.75 -11.11 -10.08
C CYS A 347 9.60 -11.13 -8.81
N PHE A 348 8.97 -11.42 -7.67
CA PHE A 348 9.64 -11.42 -6.37
C PHE A 348 9.76 -12.85 -5.83
N PHE A 349 10.90 -13.10 -5.21
CA PHE A 349 11.29 -14.38 -4.67
C PHE A 349 11.45 -14.28 -3.16
N ILE A 350 10.81 -15.17 -2.41
CA ILE A 350 11.01 -15.28 -0.97
C ILE A 350 11.72 -16.60 -0.72
N THR A 351 12.95 -16.55 -0.21
CA THR A 351 13.71 -17.75 0.14
C THR A 351 13.14 -18.37 1.41
N ASP A 352 12.85 -19.67 1.37
CA ASP A 352 12.43 -20.43 2.55
C ASP A 352 13.60 -20.51 3.55
N PRO A 353 13.49 -19.93 4.76
CA PRO A 353 14.57 -19.95 5.75
C PRO A 353 14.98 -21.37 6.16
N SER A 354 14.06 -22.32 6.12
CA SER A 354 14.32 -23.73 6.44
C SER A 354 14.94 -24.50 5.28
N ARG A 355 14.69 -24.07 4.04
CA ARG A 355 15.16 -24.71 2.81
C ARG A 355 15.58 -23.63 1.80
N PRO A 356 16.80 -23.08 1.88
CA PRO A 356 17.24 -21.95 1.07
C PRO A 356 17.18 -22.17 -0.45
N SER A 357 17.16 -23.43 -0.90
CA SER A 357 17.00 -23.78 -2.31
C SER A 357 15.57 -23.64 -2.83
N ARG A 358 14.58 -23.55 -1.93
CA ARG A 358 13.16 -23.39 -2.23
C ARG A 358 12.80 -21.92 -2.15
N VAL A 359 12.11 -21.46 -3.18
CA VAL A 359 11.69 -20.07 -3.31
C VAL A 359 10.20 -20.02 -3.54
N VAL A 360 9.53 -19.09 -2.86
CA VAL A 360 8.12 -18.77 -3.05
C VAL A 360 8.00 -17.53 -3.93
N LEU A 361 7.15 -17.59 -4.94
CA LEU A 361 6.78 -16.43 -5.75
C LEU A 361 5.78 -15.55 -4.98
N ALA A 362 6.07 -14.25 -4.87
CA ALA A 362 5.07 -13.26 -4.49
C ALA A 362 4.68 -12.49 -5.76
N MET A 363 3.48 -12.75 -6.29
CA MET A 363 2.92 -11.92 -7.37
C MET A 363 2.24 -10.69 -6.76
N SER A 364 2.48 -9.53 -7.35
CA SER A 364 1.58 -8.39 -7.15
C SER A 364 0.23 -8.77 -7.76
N SER A 365 -0.83 -8.73 -6.94
CA SER A 365 -2.22 -8.80 -7.38
C SER A 365 -2.48 -7.69 -8.41
N SER A 366 -2.32 -8.00 -9.69
CA SER A 366 -2.76 -7.16 -10.82
C SER A 366 -2.95 -7.95 -12.12
N ALA A 367 -2.93 -9.29 -12.07
CA ALA A 367 -3.15 -10.13 -13.24
C ALA A 367 -4.40 -11.00 -13.03
N ASP A 368 -5.56 -10.35 -12.93
CA ASP A 368 -6.82 -11.01 -13.28
C ASP A 368 -6.98 -10.88 -14.81
N PRO A 369 -7.09 -11.96 -15.60
CA PRO A 369 -7.02 -11.91 -17.07
C PRO A 369 -8.16 -11.17 -17.78
N ASN A 370 -9.14 -10.65 -17.04
CA ASN A 370 -10.38 -10.07 -17.57
C ASN A 370 -10.72 -8.66 -17.06
N GLU A 371 -9.85 -8.00 -16.30
CA GLU A 371 -10.07 -6.60 -15.92
C GLU A 371 -8.95 -5.72 -16.46
N ASP A 372 -9.28 -4.89 -17.47
CA ASP A 372 -8.51 -3.71 -17.83
C ASP A 372 -8.53 -2.74 -16.63
N VAL A 373 -7.52 -2.82 -15.76
CA VAL A 373 -7.36 -1.87 -14.66
C VAL A 373 -6.14 -0.99 -14.90
N ASP A 374 -6.45 0.22 -15.36
CA ASP A 374 -5.61 1.41 -15.40
C ASP A 374 -4.91 1.61 -14.03
N GLY A 375 -3.58 1.77 -14.04
CA GLY A 375 -2.69 2.09 -12.90
C GLY A 375 -2.92 3.49 -12.28
N SER A 376 -4.14 3.99 -12.42
CA SER A 376 -4.73 5.27 -12.03
C SER A 376 -5.31 5.25 -10.61
N SER A 377 -5.56 4.06 -10.05
CA SER A 377 -6.26 3.95 -8.77
C SER A 377 -5.47 4.50 -7.57
N GLN A 378 -4.16 4.29 -7.52
CA GLN A 378 -3.30 4.87 -6.47
C GLN A 378 -2.91 6.34 -6.75
N ARG A 379 -2.96 6.80 -8.01
CA ARG A 379 -2.53 8.16 -8.39
C ARG A 379 -3.58 9.23 -8.09
N LYS A 380 -4.85 8.92 -8.37
CA LYS A 380 -5.99 9.80 -8.00
C LYS A 380 -6.16 9.95 -6.48
N LEU A 381 -5.50 9.07 -5.75
CA LEU A 381 -5.54 8.92 -4.30
C LEU A 381 -4.67 9.97 -3.61
N ASP A 382 -3.39 10.00 -4.00
CA ASP A 382 -2.39 10.95 -3.47
C ASP A 382 -2.67 12.39 -3.94
N GLU A 383 -3.22 12.56 -5.15
CA GLU A 383 -3.59 13.87 -5.69
C GLU A 383 -4.84 14.46 -5.02
N HIS A 384 -5.80 13.63 -4.60
CA HIS A 384 -6.98 14.07 -3.84
C HIS A 384 -6.64 14.43 -2.39
N TYR A 385 -5.71 13.71 -1.73
CA TYR A 385 -5.23 14.08 -0.41
C TYR A 385 -4.43 15.37 -0.39
N ARG A 386 -3.74 15.70 -1.49
CA ARG A 386 -3.06 16.98 -1.66
C ARG A 386 -4.04 18.16 -1.54
N LEU A 387 -5.21 18.07 -2.16
CA LEU A 387 -6.25 19.10 -2.11
C LEU A 387 -6.83 19.28 -0.69
N MET A 388 -6.99 18.18 0.04
CA MET A 388 -7.51 18.20 1.42
C MET A 388 -6.55 18.88 2.42
N VAL A 389 -5.24 18.75 2.22
CA VAL A 389 -4.23 19.37 3.09
C VAL A 389 -4.02 20.85 2.75
N SER A 390 -4.15 21.25 1.49
CA SER A 390 -4.05 22.66 1.09
C SER A 390 -5.21 23.52 1.59
N ASP A 391 -6.44 22.99 1.59
CA ASP A 391 -7.63 23.73 2.06
C ASP A 391 -7.59 24.02 3.57
N GLN A 392 -6.95 23.15 4.37
CA GLN A 392 -6.86 23.33 5.83
C GLN A 392 -5.88 24.42 6.29
N LEU A 393 -5.05 24.95 5.39
CA LEU A 393 -4.08 26.00 5.70
C LEU A 393 -4.60 27.42 5.39
N GLU A 394 -5.72 27.57 4.69
CA GLU A 394 -6.29 28.88 4.35
C GLU A 394 -7.31 29.43 5.38
N GLU A 395 -7.82 28.60 6.31
CA GLU A 395 -8.84 29.03 7.28
C GLU A 395 -8.29 29.18 8.71
N LEU A 396 -7.66 30.33 8.99
CA LEU A 396 -7.52 30.83 10.37
C LEU A 396 -8.04 32.27 10.45
N PRO A 397 -9.24 32.52 11.00
CA PRO A 397 -9.68 33.87 11.32
C PRO A 397 -9.17 34.31 12.71
N GLY A 398 -8.81 35.60 12.79
CA GLY A 398 -8.26 36.26 13.96
C GLY A 398 -9.24 36.49 15.11
N SER A 399 -8.65 36.81 16.27
CA SER A 399 -9.24 37.20 17.55
C SER A 399 -10.25 38.34 17.47
N ASP A 400 -11.24 38.36 18.38
CA ASP A 400 -11.56 39.53 19.24
C ASP A 400 -12.58 39.16 20.36
N ASP A 401 -12.47 39.91 21.47
CA ASP A 401 -13.14 39.84 22.78
C ASP A 401 -14.64 40.23 22.79
N GLU A 402 -15.39 39.74 23.79
CA GLU A 402 -16.11 40.52 24.84
C GLU A 402 -17.32 39.79 25.49
N SER A 403 -17.41 40.03 26.81
CA SER A 403 -18.47 40.00 27.85
C SER A 403 -19.95 40.18 27.42
N SER A 404 -21.02 39.96 28.21
CA SER A 404 -21.32 39.65 29.63
C SER A 404 -22.85 39.37 29.79
N GLU A 405 -23.28 38.93 30.99
CA GLU A 405 -24.59 39.16 31.65
C GLU A 405 -25.85 38.46 31.06
N GLU A 406 -26.91 38.02 31.77
CA GLU A 406 -27.34 37.87 33.18
C GLU A 406 -28.71 37.13 33.14
N GLU A 407 -28.98 36.24 34.12
CA GLU A 407 -30.24 36.10 34.92
C GLU A 407 -31.63 36.02 34.20
N ASP A 408 -32.61 35.15 34.49
CA ASP A 408 -33.28 34.67 35.72
C ASP A 408 -34.33 33.61 35.27
N ALA A 409 -34.48 32.42 35.86
CA ALA A 409 -35.19 32.06 37.10
C ALA A 409 -36.54 31.31 36.86
N GLU A 410 -36.69 30.22 37.61
CA GLU A 410 -37.92 29.59 38.15
C GLU A 410 -38.65 28.38 37.49
N MET A 411 -38.66 27.32 38.33
CA MET A 411 -39.74 26.38 38.70
C MET A 411 -40.12 25.14 37.85
N ASP A 412 -39.65 23.99 38.37
CA ASP A 412 -40.42 22.84 38.85
C ASP A 412 -41.46 22.14 37.93
N ASN A 413 -41.24 20.86 37.64
CA ASN A 413 -41.67 19.75 38.51
C ASN A 413 -41.77 18.40 37.76
N ASP A 414 -41.45 17.29 38.45
CA ASP A 414 -41.76 15.81 38.37
C ASP A 414 -42.25 15.15 37.04
N GLY A 415 -42.00 13.90 36.66
CA GLY A 415 -41.35 12.68 37.18
C GLY A 415 -41.54 11.60 36.08
N GLU A 416 -40.77 10.49 36.15
CA GLU A 416 -41.08 9.14 35.59
C GLU A 416 -41.27 9.01 34.05
N ASP A 417 -41.02 7.93 33.31
CA ASP A 417 -40.47 6.59 33.51
C ASP A 417 -40.11 6.02 32.10
N GLU A 418 -39.65 4.77 32.05
CA GLU A 418 -39.85 3.80 30.93
C GLU A 418 -38.78 3.48 29.85
N ARG A 419 -38.95 2.25 29.36
CA ARG A 419 -38.02 1.24 28.86
C ARG A 419 -37.99 1.15 27.32
N ALA A 420 -36.92 0.53 26.81
CA ALA A 420 -36.79 -0.28 25.59
C ALA A 420 -37.45 0.18 24.27
N ALA A 421 -36.63 0.52 23.25
CA ALA A 421 -36.98 0.35 21.83
C ALA A 421 -35.73 0.37 20.91
N ALA A 422 -35.61 -0.70 20.13
CA ALA A 422 -35.17 -0.87 18.74
C ALA A 422 -33.93 -0.16 18.12
N ASP A 423 -33.40 -0.92 17.18
CA ASP A 423 -32.30 -0.78 16.23
C ASP A 423 -32.75 0.01 14.98
N GLU A 424 -32.01 1.04 14.54
CA GLU A 424 -32.23 1.74 13.25
C GLU A 424 -30.92 2.40 12.73
N THR A 425 -30.61 2.15 11.45
CA THR A 425 -29.46 2.56 10.62
C THR A 425 -29.80 3.78 9.72
N THR A 426 -28.80 4.53 9.24
CA THR A 426 -28.97 5.72 8.37
C THR A 426 -28.33 5.54 6.98
N ASP A 427 -29.07 5.87 5.92
CA ASP A 427 -28.64 5.96 4.51
C ASP A 427 -28.35 7.44 4.16
N SER A 428 -27.26 7.72 3.43
CA SER A 428 -26.95 9.09 2.95
C SER A 428 -26.76 9.07 1.43
N GLY A 429 -27.62 9.82 0.73
CA GLY A 429 -27.58 9.97 -0.73
C GLY A 429 -26.94 11.30 -1.15
N VAL A 430 -26.29 11.28 -2.32
CA VAL A 430 -25.68 12.43 -2.99
C VAL A 430 -26.63 12.95 -4.08
N ALA A 431 -26.89 14.26 -4.13
CA ALA A 431 -27.68 14.86 -5.19
C ALA A 431 -26.92 14.84 -6.54
N GLY A 432 -27.65 14.90 -7.67
CA GLY A 432 -27.07 14.85 -9.02
C GLY A 432 -26.10 15.99 -9.39
N THR A 433 -25.87 16.96 -8.50
CA THR A 433 -24.89 18.05 -8.62
C THR A 433 -23.60 17.80 -7.84
N GLY A 434 -23.45 16.66 -7.16
CA GLY A 434 -22.24 16.29 -6.41
C GLY A 434 -22.10 16.96 -5.04
N LEU A 435 -23.11 17.71 -4.58
CA LEU A 435 -23.15 18.25 -3.22
C LEU A 435 -23.88 17.28 -2.26
N PRO A 436 -23.40 17.10 -1.03
CA PRO A 436 -24.11 16.32 -0.01
C PRO A 436 -25.48 16.94 0.29
N THR A 437 -26.53 16.12 0.30
CA THR A 437 -27.85 16.57 0.77
C THR A 437 -27.90 16.49 2.29
N GLU A 438 -28.51 17.48 2.95
CA GLU A 438 -28.62 17.51 4.42
C GLU A 438 -29.21 16.20 4.99
N PRO A 439 -28.63 15.65 6.07
CA PRO A 439 -29.14 14.45 6.71
C PRO A 439 -30.54 14.72 7.27
N LYS A 440 -31.54 13.98 6.79
CA LYS A 440 -32.94 14.17 7.20
C LYS A 440 -33.27 13.68 8.62
N HIS A 441 -32.36 12.96 9.29
CA HIS A 441 -32.46 12.64 10.72
C HIS A 441 -31.11 12.25 11.34
N VAL A 442 -30.96 12.49 12.65
CA VAL A 442 -29.71 12.32 13.41
C VAL A 442 -29.36 10.85 13.67
N ALA A 443 -28.20 10.45 13.15
CA ALA A 443 -27.55 9.18 13.46
C ALA A 443 -27.21 9.05 14.96
N LYS A 444 -27.11 7.81 15.46
CA LYS A 444 -26.47 7.48 16.76
C LYS A 444 -24.96 7.69 16.67
N VAL A 445 -24.52 8.91 16.38
CA VAL A 445 -23.12 9.31 16.53
C VAL A 445 -22.77 9.15 18.00
N ARG A 446 -21.69 8.43 18.30
CA ARG A 446 -21.00 8.55 19.59
C ARG A 446 -20.13 9.80 19.43
N PRO A 447 -20.55 10.99 19.90
CA PRO A 447 -19.68 12.14 19.77
C PRO A 447 -18.46 11.83 20.65
N PRO A 448 -17.22 12.09 20.21
CA PRO A 448 -16.20 12.43 21.16
C PRO A 448 -16.71 13.73 21.79
N THR A 449 -17.50 13.64 22.87
CA THR A 449 -17.92 14.81 23.62
C THR A 449 -16.65 15.37 24.23
N GLY A 450 -15.98 16.24 23.48
CA GLY A 450 -14.84 17.02 23.96
C GLY A 450 -15.25 17.96 25.09
N SER A 451 -16.54 18.08 25.39
CA SER A 451 -17.05 18.60 26.66
C SER A 451 -16.87 17.53 27.74
N ASN A 452 -15.65 17.40 28.23
CA ASN A 452 -15.38 16.65 29.44
C ASN A 452 -16.13 17.35 30.59
N PRO A 453 -17.04 16.69 31.32
CA PRO A 453 -17.79 17.33 32.40
C PRO A 453 -16.88 17.94 33.46
N SER A 454 -15.65 17.42 33.62
CA SER A 454 -14.64 17.93 34.53
C SER A 454 -14.26 19.40 34.31
N ASP A 455 -14.53 19.96 33.12
CA ASP A 455 -14.24 21.36 32.80
C ASP A 455 -15.31 22.34 33.28
N VAL A 456 -16.46 21.81 33.73
CA VAL A 456 -17.69 22.58 34.00
C VAL A 456 -18.35 22.17 35.32
N VAL A 457 -18.17 20.92 35.73
CA VAL A 457 -18.88 20.28 36.83
C VAL A 457 -17.87 19.86 37.90
N ASP A 458 -18.11 20.31 39.13
CA ASP A 458 -17.33 19.90 40.30
C ASP A 458 -17.35 18.37 40.44
N VAL A 459 -16.18 17.81 40.76
CA VAL A 459 -16.02 16.37 41.00
C VAL A 459 -17.04 15.86 42.02
N ASN A 460 -17.41 16.64 43.03
CA ASN A 460 -18.31 16.23 44.09
C ASN A 460 -19.77 16.08 43.63
N GLU A 461 -20.09 16.49 42.40
CA GLU A 461 -21.45 16.44 41.90
C GLU A 461 -21.97 15.01 41.73
N THR A 462 -23.24 14.80 42.05
CA THR A 462 -23.91 13.50 41.94
C THR A 462 -25.28 13.66 41.27
N LYS A 463 -25.75 12.63 40.56
CA LYS A 463 -27.11 12.61 39.99
C LYS A 463 -27.41 13.82 39.08
N LEU A 464 -26.54 14.06 38.08
CA LEU A 464 -26.64 15.18 37.12
C LEU A 464 -28.01 15.33 36.46
N ARG A 465 -28.72 14.21 36.25
CA ARG A 465 -30.00 14.11 35.54
C ARG A 465 -31.22 14.46 36.40
N THR A 466 -31.03 14.86 37.65
CA THR A 466 -32.14 15.24 38.54
C THR A 466 -32.67 16.64 38.22
N LYS A 467 -33.96 16.87 38.46
CA LYS A 467 -34.60 18.18 38.21
C LYS A 467 -33.94 19.32 39.02
N LYS A 468 -33.38 19.00 40.18
CA LYS A 468 -32.62 19.94 41.03
C LYS A 468 -31.34 20.49 40.38
N LYS A 469 -30.87 19.92 39.26
CA LYS A 469 -29.61 20.27 38.57
C LYS A 469 -29.81 20.72 37.12
N GLN A 470 -30.98 21.28 36.82
CA GLN A 470 -31.30 21.80 35.49
C GLN A 470 -30.31 22.85 34.98
N HIS A 471 -29.79 23.72 35.86
CA HIS A 471 -28.77 24.72 35.50
C HIS A 471 -27.49 24.09 34.95
N LEU A 472 -26.96 23.04 35.62
CA LEU A 472 -25.79 22.29 35.12
C LEU A 472 -26.11 21.56 33.82
N GLN A 473 -27.32 21.01 33.67
CA GLN A 473 -27.76 20.37 32.43
C GLN A 473 -27.80 21.36 31.26
N ALA A 474 -28.40 22.53 31.46
CA ALA A 474 -28.49 23.59 30.46
C ALA A 474 -27.09 24.12 30.09
N GLN A 475 -26.21 24.39 31.06
CA GLN A 475 -24.85 24.85 30.78
C GLN A 475 -24.04 23.83 29.97
N LEU A 476 -24.19 22.53 30.28
CA LEU A 476 -23.54 21.45 29.54
C LEU A 476 -24.11 21.30 28.12
N LEU A 477 -25.42 21.48 27.94
CA LEU A 477 -26.08 21.41 26.64
C LEU A 477 -25.81 22.66 25.80
N ALA A 478 -25.88 23.86 26.35
CA ALA A 478 -25.51 25.10 25.68
C ALA A 478 -24.06 25.04 25.18
N ARG A 479 -23.13 24.50 25.97
CA ARG A 479 -21.76 24.26 25.50
C ARG A 479 -21.66 23.18 24.42
N LEU A 480 -22.53 22.17 24.46
CA LEU A 480 -22.61 21.18 23.39
C LEU A 480 -23.07 21.85 22.09
N HIS A 481 -24.13 22.65 22.14
CA HIS A 481 -24.71 23.39 21.01
C HIS A 481 -23.84 24.55 20.51
N ALA A 482 -23.05 25.17 21.38
CA ALA A 482 -22.07 26.18 21.00
C ALA A 482 -20.84 25.58 20.29
N ARG A 483 -20.52 24.31 20.57
CA ARG A 483 -19.34 23.63 20.01
C ARG A 483 -19.65 22.82 18.77
N TYR A 484 -20.90 22.41 18.60
CA TYR A 484 -21.36 21.59 17.48
C TYR A 484 -22.60 22.22 16.87
N GLU A 485 -22.60 22.44 15.56
CA GLU A 485 -23.76 22.92 14.84
C GLU A 485 -24.69 21.73 14.54
N PHE A 486 -25.91 21.77 15.09
CA PHE A 486 -26.91 20.72 14.91
C PHE A 486 -27.98 21.12 13.87
N PRO A 487 -28.57 20.15 13.14
CA PRO A 487 -29.70 20.40 12.24
C PRO A 487 -30.85 21.13 12.94
N VAL A 488 -31.66 21.88 12.18
CA VAL A 488 -32.71 22.77 12.70
C VAL A 488 -33.65 22.07 13.69
N GLU A 489 -33.99 20.81 13.44
CA GLU A 489 -34.84 19.97 14.29
C GLU A 489 -34.22 19.62 15.66
N TYR A 490 -32.90 19.70 15.79
CA TYR A 490 -32.16 19.43 17.04
C TYR A 490 -31.41 20.65 17.58
N ARG A 491 -31.58 21.84 17.00
CA ARG A 491 -30.95 23.09 17.45
C ARG A 491 -31.60 23.71 18.69
N ASN A 492 -32.39 22.92 19.41
CA ASN A 492 -33.00 23.32 20.67
C ASN A 492 -32.25 22.68 21.85
N GLU A 493 -32.16 23.42 22.94
CA GLU A 493 -31.44 23.00 24.15
C GLU A 493 -32.33 22.24 25.15
N ASP A 494 -33.58 21.93 24.77
CA ASP A 494 -34.51 21.23 25.65
C ASP A 494 -34.04 19.78 25.90
N PRO A 495 -33.79 19.38 27.16
CA PRO A 495 -33.38 18.01 27.50
C PRO A 495 -34.44 16.94 27.23
N LYS A 496 -35.73 17.30 27.21
CA LYS A 496 -36.86 16.36 27.10
C LYS A 496 -37.26 16.13 25.66
N ASP A 497 -37.38 17.20 24.87
CA ASP A 497 -37.86 17.13 23.48
C ASP A 497 -36.76 16.75 22.48
N ASN A 498 -35.49 16.88 22.87
CA ASN A 498 -34.36 16.56 22.00
C ASN A 498 -33.66 15.26 22.41
N ILE A 499 -33.69 14.27 21.50
CA ILE A 499 -33.02 12.98 21.69
C ILE A 499 -31.50 13.12 21.85
N VAL A 500 -30.89 14.11 21.20
CA VAL A 500 -29.45 14.42 21.28
C VAL A 500 -29.09 14.89 22.67
N ASN A 501 -29.87 15.84 23.22
CA ASN A 501 -29.64 16.40 24.55
C ASN A 501 -29.80 15.33 25.64
N ARG A 502 -30.85 14.49 25.53
CA ARG A 502 -31.07 13.37 26.46
C ARG A 502 -29.90 12.39 26.48
N ARG A 503 -29.34 12.06 25.30
CA ARG A 503 -28.16 11.20 25.19
C ARG A 503 -26.89 11.88 25.70
N ALA A 504 -26.70 13.17 25.40
CA ALA A 504 -25.58 13.96 25.88
C ALA A 504 -25.55 14.00 27.42
N LEU A 505 -26.68 14.25 28.08
CA LEU A 505 -26.77 14.22 29.56
C LEU A 505 -26.46 12.84 30.16
N SER A 506 -26.87 11.76 29.48
CA SER A 506 -26.50 10.39 29.88
C SER A 506 -24.98 10.18 29.78
N LYS A 507 -24.36 10.73 28.74
CA LYS A 507 -22.91 10.66 28.53
C LYS A 507 -22.15 11.51 29.55
N PHE A 508 -22.57 12.73 29.84
CA PHE A 508 -21.97 13.58 30.87
C PHE A 508 -22.02 12.93 32.26
N SER A 509 -23.13 12.28 32.60
CA SER A 509 -23.22 11.54 33.86
C SER A 509 -22.24 10.35 33.92
N LYS A 510 -22.03 9.63 32.81
CA LYS A 510 -21.06 8.53 32.74
C LYS A 510 -19.62 9.04 32.81
N ASN A 511 -19.31 10.14 32.12
CA ASN A 511 -17.98 10.74 32.14
C ASN A 511 -17.64 11.28 33.54
N LEU A 512 -18.59 11.90 34.26
CA LEU A 512 -18.37 12.32 35.65
C LEU A 512 -18.11 11.12 36.58
N SER A 513 -18.81 10.00 36.36
CA SER A 513 -18.53 8.76 37.10
C SER A 513 -17.13 8.22 36.80
N GLY A 514 -16.69 8.29 35.53
CA GLY A 514 -15.34 7.91 35.14
C GLY A 514 -14.28 8.80 35.79
N TYR A 515 -14.51 10.11 35.84
CA TYR A 515 -13.64 11.07 36.51
C TYR A 515 -13.44 10.73 38.01
N LYS A 516 -14.52 10.41 38.73
CA LYS A 516 -14.44 9.95 40.13
C LYS A 516 -13.64 8.65 40.28
N THR A 517 -13.84 7.69 39.39
CA THR A 517 -13.11 6.42 39.43
C THR A 517 -11.61 6.62 39.21
N MET A 518 -11.24 7.50 38.28
CA MET A 518 -9.84 7.83 38.01
C MET A 518 -9.18 8.52 39.21
N LEU A 519 -9.86 9.48 39.83
CA LEU A 519 -9.39 10.11 41.07
C LEU A 519 -9.22 9.12 42.23
N ARG A 520 -10.16 8.17 42.40
CA ARG A 520 -10.01 7.09 43.40
C ARG A 520 -8.81 6.19 43.11
N GLY A 521 -8.50 5.94 41.84
CA GLY A 521 -7.31 5.19 41.42
C GLY A 521 -6.03 5.90 41.86
N MET A 522 -5.90 7.18 41.53
CA MET A 522 -4.75 8.02 41.92
C MET A 522 -4.59 8.13 43.44
N LEU A 523 -5.70 8.18 44.19
CA LEU A 523 -5.70 8.09 45.65
C LEU A 523 -5.18 6.74 46.17
N GLY A 524 -5.54 5.63 45.52
CA GLY A 524 -5.03 4.31 45.84
C GLY A 524 -3.53 4.16 45.59
N ASP A 525 -3.01 4.90 44.61
CA ASP A 525 -1.59 4.92 44.22
C ASP A 525 -0.75 5.92 45.05
N ASN A 526 -1.35 6.59 46.04
CA ASN A 526 -0.73 7.62 46.91
C ASN A 526 -0.14 8.82 46.13
N GLU A 527 -0.74 9.21 45.02
CA GLU A 527 -0.30 10.39 44.25
C GLU A 527 -0.47 11.69 45.07
N THR A 528 0.48 12.62 44.89
CA THR A 528 0.45 13.93 45.55
C THR A 528 -0.55 14.87 44.90
N TRP A 529 -1.00 15.90 45.64
CA TRP A 529 -1.90 16.92 45.09
C TRP A 529 -1.36 17.59 43.82
N GLU A 530 -0.04 17.79 43.73
CA GLU A 530 0.60 18.41 42.56
C GLU A 530 0.50 17.54 41.30
N GLU A 531 0.59 16.22 41.45
CA GLU A 531 0.42 15.24 40.36
C GLU A 531 -1.03 15.14 39.92
N ILE A 532 -1.96 15.12 40.89
CA ILE A 532 -3.40 15.12 40.63
C ILE A 532 -3.83 16.43 39.93
N GLN A 533 -3.29 17.58 40.36
CA GLN A 533 -3.57 18.88 39.74
C GLN A 533 -3.00 18.96 38.32
N ARG A 534 -1.89 18.27 38.03
CA ARG A 534 -1.36 18.17 36.66
C ARG A 534 -2.29 17.37 35.73
N HIS A 535 -2.96 16.34 36.25
CA HIS A 535 -3.98 15.58 35.53
C HIS A 535 -5.33 16.30 35.45
N PHE A 536 -5.67 17.14 36.44
CA PHE A 536 -6.92 17.89 36.52
C PHE A 536 -6.67 19.38 36.83
N PRO A 537 -6.21 20.17 35.83
CA PRO A 537 -5.72 21.54 36.05
C PRO A 537 -6.75 22.53 36.61
N ARG A 538 -8.04 22.24 36.46
CA ARG A 538 -9.16 23.08 36.93
C ARG A 538 -9.73 22.67 38.28
N MET A 539 -9.29 21.56 38.87
CA MET A 539 -9.75 21.14 40.19
C MET A 539 -9.08 22.01 41.26
N THR A 540 -9.87 22.62 42.13
CA THR A 540 -9.36 23.43 43.25
C THR A 540 -9.04 22.55 44.45
N LEU A 541 -8.14 23.02 45.31
CA LEU A 541 -7.76 22.30 46.53
C LEU A 541 -8.97 22.09 47.47
N GLU A 542 -9.91 23.04 47.51
CA GLU A 542 -11.14 22.93 48.31
C GLU A 542 -12.06 21.82 47.80
N GLN A 543 -12.22 21.69 46.48
CA GLN A 543 -13.03 20.64 45.86
C GLN A 543 -12.42 19.26 46.09
N TYR A 544 -11.09 19.17 46.04
CA TYR A 544 -10.36 17.95 46.33
C TYR A 544 -10.50 17.52 47.79
N ASN A 545 -10.31 18.44 48.74
CA ASN A 545 -10.47 18.13 50.17
C ASN A 545 -11.91 17.67 50.49
N LYS A 546 -12.91 18.31 49.89
CA LYS A 546 -14.31 17.91 50.01
C LYS A 546 -14.58 16.51 49.41
N PHE A 547 -13.87 16.14 48.35
CA PHE A 547 -13.96 14.80 47.77
C PHE A 547 -13.40 13.75 48.73
N LEU A 548 -12.27 14.02 49.38
CA LEU A 548 -11.68 13.15 50.40
C LEU A 548 -12.62 12.94 51.58
N GLU A 549 -13.19 14.02 52.13
CA GLU A 549 -14.16 13.95 53.22
C GLU A 549 -15.37 13.08 52.86
N ASN A 550 -15.88 13.19 51.62
CA ASN A 550 -16.99 12.38 51.14
C ASN A 550 -16.63 10.90 50.99
N GLU A 551 -15.42 10.57 50.54
CA GLU A 551 -14.97 9.18 50.41
C GLU A 551 -14.70 8.54 51.79
N GLU A 552 -14.19 9.29 52.77
CA GLU A 552 -14.07 8.83 54.16
C GLU A 552 -15.44 8.57 54.81
N LEU A 553 -16.42 9.44 54.57
CA LEU A 553 -17.80 9.25 55.01
C LEU A 553 -18.47 8.05 54.36
N GLU A 554 -18.19 7.75 53.09
CA GLU A 554 -18.69 6.57 52.40
C GLU A 554 -17.98 5.28 52.85
N TYR A 555 -16.68 5.35 53.15
CA TYR A 555 -15.91 4.23 53.71
C TYR A 555 -16.42 3.83 55.09
N THR A 556 -16.63 4.81 55.98
CA THR A 556 -17.17 4.58 57.33
C THR A 556 -18.60 4.01 57.29
N LYS A 557 -19.46 4.48 56.38
CA LYS A 557 -20.79 3.89 56.16
C LYS A 557 -20.72 2.43 55.72
N ARG A 558 -19.82 2.07 54.78
CA ARG A 558 -19.65 0.69 54.29
C ARG A 558 -19.10 -0.28 55.32
N GLN A 559 -18.42 0.20 56.36
CA GLN A 559 -17.97 -0.63 57.49
C GLN A 559 -19.04 -0.79 58.59
N SER A 560 -20.06 0.08 58.59
CA SER A 560 -21.15 0.08 59.57
C SER A 560 -22.43 -0.66 59.13
N THR A 561 -22.49 -1.09 57.87
CA THR A 561 -23.53 -1.93 57.25
C THR A 561 -22.99 -3.33 57.00
#